data_AF-A0A3E0H2R8-F1
#
_entry.id   AF-A0A3E0H2R8-F1
#
_cell.length_a   1.000
_cell.length_b   1.000
_cell.length_c   1.000
_cell.angle_alpha   90.00
_cell.angle_beta   90.00
_cell.angle_gamma   90.00
#
_symmetry.space_group_name_H-M   'P 1'
#
loop_
_entity.id
_entity.type
_entity.pdbx_description
1 polymer ?
#
loop_
_entity_poly.entity_id
_entity_poly.type
_entity_poly.pdbx_seq_one_letter_code
_entity_poly.pdbx_strand_id
1 'polypeptide(L)'
;MRVLGASSEDEMVACFLRGELASRRFGPKLRSHLAVGEERLLARPDLADEGANRARRALLAATRGYGENRDLFENFPTGVTWIRALLSNEEASGVRYIDYSYWIELSGGSRRPTDAAKRIRAGLRAFEVPNEPFLEAADARSGFPPLILVGERRDELVCLEGNLRLTAYALAGFPADIECLVGTAPAMRRWAR
;
A
#
# COMPACT_ATOMS: atom_id res chain seq x y z
N MET A 1 -10.10 13.04 8.06
CA MET A 1 -9.07 12.93 7.02
C MET A 1 -8.95 14.30 6.43
N ARG A 2 -7.74 14.82 6.30
CA ARG A 2 -7.49 16.15 5.73
C ARG A 2 -7.01 16.01 4.30
N VAL A 3 -7.82 16.48 3.35
CA VAL A 3 -7.46 16.44 1.91
C VAL A 3 -6.40 17.51 1.63
N LEU A 4 -5.31 17.12 0.98
CA LEU A 4 -4.23 18.02 0.56
C LEU A 4 -4.42 18.51 -0.88
N GLY A 5 -5.04 17.70 -1.73
CA GLY A 5 -5.30 18.06 -3.12
C GLY A 5 -5.70 16.87 -3.98
N ALA A 6 -5.98 17.15 -5.25
CA ALA A 6 -6.15 16.12 -6.27
C ALA A 6 -4.84 15.35 -6.49
N SER A 7 -4.97 14.09 -6.87
CA SER A 7 -3.87 13.21 -7.26
C SER A 7 -4.25 12.52 -8.57
N SER A 8 -3.38 11.65 -9.08
CA SER A 8 -3.57 10.94 -10.34
C SER A 8 -3.24 9.46 -10.20
N GLU A 9 -3.71 8.69 -11.19
CA GLU A 9 -3.28 7.30 -11.33
C GLU A 9 -1.76 7.18 -11.50
N ASP A 10 -1.15 8.10 -12.25
CA ASP A 10 0.31 8.14 -12.46
C ASP A 10 1.08 8.29 -11.15
N GLU A 11 0.59 9.15 -10.27
CA GLU A 11 1.16 9.33 -8.95
C GLU A 11 0.99 8.07 -8.07
N MET A 12 -0.17 7.43 -8.13
CA MET A 12 -0.41 6.16 -7.45
C MET A 12 0.57 5.08 -7.90
N VAL A 13 0.69 4.87 -9.21
CA VAL A 13 1.58 3.86 -9.79
C VAL A 13 3.03 4.14 -9.39
N ALA A 14 3.47 5.40 -9.48
CA ALA A 14 4.81 5.78 -9.08
C ALA A 14 5.07 5.55 -7.57
N CYS A 15 4.11 5.88 -6.72
CA CYS A 15 4.21 5.63 -5.27
C CYS A 15 4.25 4.14 -4.95
N PHE A 16 3.42 3.34 -5.61
CA PHE A 16 3.35 1.88 -5.44
C PHE A 16 4.70 1.23 -5.75
N LEU A 17 5.25 1.52 -6.93
CA LEU A 17 6.52 0.95 -7.39
C LEU A 17 7.69 1.39 -6.51
N ARG A 18 7.68 2.62 -6.00
CA ARG A 18 8.68 3.10 -5.04
C ARG A 18 8.60 2.33 -3.71
N GLY A 19 7.38 2.06 -3.23
CA GLY A 19 7.15 1.22 -2.05
C GLY A 19 7.68 -0.20 -2.24
N GLU A 20 7.45 -0.79 -3.42
CA GLU A 20 7.94 -2.13 -3.75
C GLU A 20 9.46 -2.20 -3.91
N LEU A 21 10.07 -1.18 -4.51
CA LEU A 21 11.52 -1.12 -4.70
C LEU A 21 12.27 -1.18 -3.35
N ALA A 22 11.70 -0.54 -2.32
CA ALA A 22 12.22 -0.56 -0.96
C ALA A 22 11.87 -1.85 -0.18
N SER A 23 10.96 -2.68 -0.71
CA SER A 23 10.55 -3.92 -0.06
C SER A 23 11.61 -5.02 -0.21
N ARG A 24 11.98 -5.67 0.91
CA ARG A 24 12.81 -6.88 0.88
C ARG A 24 12.16 -8.03 0.10
N ARG A 25 10.83 -8.13 0.14
CA ARG A 25 10.05 -9.19 -0.50
C ARG A 25 9.81 -8.95 -1.99
N PHE A 26 9.40 -7.73 -2.36
CA PHE A 26 8.98 -7.43 -3.73
C PHE A 26 10.08 -6.77 -4.56
N GLY A 27 11.02 -6.07 -3.93
CA GLY A 27 12.09 -5.34 -4.60
C GLY A 27 12.97 -6.19 -5.51
N PRO A 28 13.40 -7.41 -5.14
CA PRO A 28 14.20 -8.26 -6.03
C PRO A 28 13.47 -8.62 -7.34
N LYS A 29 12.20 -9.05 -7.26
CA LYS A 29 11.39 -9.34 -8.46
C LYS A 29 11.18 -8.06 -9.28
N LEU A 30 10.88 -6.93 -8.65
CA LEU A 30 10.71 -5.66 -9.37
C LEU A 30 11.97 -5.30 -10.17
N ARG A 31 13.16 -5.40 -9.55
CA ARG A 31 14.44 -5.10 -10.21
C ARG A 31 14.74 -6.06 -11.36
N SER A 32 14.34 -7.33 -11.28
CA SER A 32 14.55 -8.28 -12.40
C SER A 32 13.72 -7.95 -13.65
N HIS A 33 12.71 -7.08 -13.54
CA HIS A 33 11.95 -6.57 -14.69
C HIS A 33 12.48 -5.23 -15.23
N LEU A 34 13.49 -4.64 -14.60
CA LEU A 34 14.14 -3.40 -15.06
C LEU A 34 15.40 -3.73 -15.85
N ALA A 35 15.66 -3.00 -16.94
CA ALA A 35 16.97 -3.03 -17.57
C ALA A 35 18.01 -2.30 -16.69
N VAL A 36 19.28 -2.61 -16.90
CA VAL A 36 20.39 -1.97 -16.19
C VAL A 36 20.33 -0.45 -16.38
N GLY A 37 20.27 0.30 -15.27
CA GLY A 37 20.21 1.77 -15.28
C GLY A 37 18.79 2.36 -15.32
N GLU A 38 17.73 1.54 -15.36
CA GLU A 38 16.34 2.02 -15.37
C GLU A 38 15.77 2.30 -13.98
N GLU A 39 16.51 2.07 -12.90
CA GLU A 39 16.04 2.38 -11.53
C GLU A 39 15.64 3.85 -11.34
N ARG A 40 16.23 4.75 -12.13
CA ARG A 40 15.86 6.18 -12.19
C ARG A 40 14.39 6.40 -12.56
N LEU A 41 13.78 5.46 -13.29
CA LEU A 41 12.35 5.48 -13.64
C LEU A 41 11.49 5.54 -12.37
N LEU A 42 11.95 4.92 -11.28
CA LEU A 42 11.19 4.76 -10.03
C LEU A 42 11.65 5.71 -8.93
N ALA A 43 12.94 6.08 -8.89
CA ALA A 43 13.52 6.82 -7.77
C ALA A 43 12.98 8.25 -7.63
N ARG A 44 12.79 8.97 -8.75
CA ARG A 44 12.28 10.36 -8.79
C ARG A 44 11.35 10.53 -9.98
N PRO A 45 10.06 10.20 -9.83
CA PRO A 45 9.14 10.21 -10.95
C PRO A 45 8.81 11.64 -11.39
N ASP A 46 9.12 11.98 -12.64
CA ASP A 46 8.43 13.06 -13.34
C ASP A 46 7.07 12.54 -13.80
N LEU A 47 5.99 13.18 -13.31
CA LEU A 47 4.61 12.83 -13.64
C LEU A 47 4.12 13.53 -14.92
N ALA A 48 4.87 14.50 -15.45
CA ALA A 48 4.58 15.13 -16.74
C ALA A 48 5.14 14.33 -17.92
N ASP A 49 6.10 13.41 -17.67
CA ASP A 49 6.63 12.51 -18.69
C ASP A 49 5.68 11.34 -18.93
N GLU A 50 4.83 11.47 -19.95
CA GLU A 50 3.89 10.43 -20.35
C GLU A 50 4.58 9.11 -20.75
N GLY A 51 5.77 9.17 -21.33
CA GLY A 51 6.53 7.98 -21.73
C GLY A 51 6.98 7.19 -20.51
N ALA A 52 7.58 7.88 -19.53
CA ALA A 52 7.95 7.28 -18.25
C ALA A 52 6.74 6.75 -17.49
N ASN A 53 5.62 7.47 -17.49
CA ASN A 53 4.36 7.05 -16.89
C ASN A 53 3.79 5.77 -17.53
N ARG A 54 3.83 5.66 -18.86
CA ARG A 54 3.46 4.41 -19.56
C ARG A 54 4.37 3.25 -19.16
N ALA A 55 5.68 3.49 -19.08
CA ALA A 55 6.65 2.46 -18.66
C ALA A 55 6.39 1.98 -17.22
N ARG A 56 6.10 2.89 -16.29
CA ARG A 56 5.73 2.54 -14.91
C ARG A 56 4.45 1.70 -14.85
N ARG A 57 3.40 2.07 -15.60
CA ARG A 57 2.18 1.25 -15.69
C ARG A 57 2.46 -0.14 -16.22
N ALA A 58 3.25 -0.26 -17.30
CA ALA A 58 3.62 -1.56 -17.87
C ALA A 58 4.42 -2.42 -16.89
N LEU A 59 5.32 -1.80 -16.10
CA LEU A 59 6.05 -2.51 -15.05
C LEU A 59 5.12 -3.03 -13.95
N LEU A 60 4.18 -2.20 -13.47
CA LEU A 60 3.20 -2.61 -12.47
C LEU A 60 2.26 -3.69 -13.00
N ALA A 61 1.89 -3.64 -14.28
CA ALA A 61 1.14 -4.68 -14.97
C ALA A 61 1.90 -6.02 -14.95
N ALA A 62 3.18 -5.99 -15.34
CA ALA A 62 4.02 -7.19 -15.39
C ALA A 62 4.26 -7.84 -14.03
N THR A 63 4.30 -7.06 -12.93
CA THR A 63 4.66 -7.58 -11.61
C THR A 63 3.46 -7.88 -10.72
N ARG A 64 2.34 -7.17 -10.93
CA ARG A 64 1.15 -7.18 -10.06
C ARG A 64 -0.19 -7.29 -10.81
N GLY A 65 -0.20 -7.30 -12.13
CA GLY A 65 -1.43 -7.44 -12.93
C GLY A 65 -2.25 -6.17 -13.11
N TYR A 66 -1.68 -4.99 -12.85
CA TYR A 66 -2.39 -3.71 -13.01
C TYR A 66 -2.91 -3.49 -14.43
N GLY A 67 -4.20 -3.18 -14.55
CA GLY A 67 -4.86 -2.95 -15.84
C GLY A 67 -5.15 -4.23 -16.65
N GLU A 68 -4.77 -5.41 -16.16
CA GLU A 68 -4.90 -6.69 -16.86
C GLU A 68 -5.84 -7.67 -16.16
N ASN A 69 -6.52 -7.22 -15.10
CA ASN A 69 -7.49 -8.00 -14.34
C ASN A 69 -6.93 -9.34 -13.82
N ARG A 70 -5.73 -9.30 -13.21
CA ARG A 70 -5.07 -10.47 -12.62
C ARG A 70 -4.30 -10.11 -11.36
N ASP A 71 -3.86 -11.13 -10.62
CA ASP A 71 -3.03 -11.01 -9.41
C ASP A 71 -3.65 -10.04 -8.37
N LEU A 72 -2.93 -9.00 -7.96
CA LEU A 72 -3.41 -8.03 -6.95
C LEU A 72 -4.58 -7.20 -7.47
N PHE A 73 -4.64 -6.97 -8.78
CA PHE A 73 -5.60 -6.07 -9.42
C PHE A 73 -6.72 -6.82 -10.14
N GLU A 74 -6.90 -8.12 -9.85
CA GLU A 74 -8.07 -8.86 -10.30
C GLU A 74 -9.36 -8.24 -9.72
N ASN A 75 -10.32 -7.90 -10.58
CA ASN A 75 -11.56 -7.18 -10.28
C ASN A 75 -11.35 -5.75 -9.71
N PHE A 76 -10.16 -5.17 -9.84
CA PHE A 76 -9.92 -3.78 -9.47
C PHE A 76 -10.67 -2.84 -10.43
N PRO A 77 -11.44 -1.86 -9.91
CA PRO A 77 -12.29 -1.03 -10.76
C PRO A 77 -11.48 -0.06 -11.62
N THR A 78 -12.03 0.28 -12.78
CA THR A 78 -11.58 1.41 -13.59
C THR A 78 -12.18 2.73 -13.08
N GLY A 79 -11.64 3.87 -13.50
CA GLY A 79 -12.19 5.19 -13.16
C GLY A 79 -12.00 5.58 -11.69
N VAL A 80 -10.90 5.15 -11.07
CA VAL A 80 -10.57 5.50 -9.68
C VAL A 80 -10.19 6.98 -9.58
N THR A 81 -10.90 7.73 -8.73
CA THR A 81 -10.54 9.10 -8.40
C THR A 81 -9.51 9.10 -7.28
N TRP A 82 -8.35 9.73 -7.51
CA TRP A 82 -7.24 9.80 -6.56
C TRP A 82 -7.13 11.17 -5.89
N ILE A 83 -6.82 11.17 -4.60
CA ILE A 83 -6.46 12.37 -3.83
C ILE A 83 -5.22 12.11 -2.97
N ARG A 84 -4.50 13.18 -2.64
CA ARG A 84 -3.54 13.19 -1.53
C ARG A 84 -4.25 13.63 -0.25
N ALA A 85 -3.98 12.94 0.86
CA ALA A 85 -4.57 13.27 2.15
C ALA A 85 -3.68 12.88 3.32
N LEU A 86 -4.01 13.44 4.49
CA LEU A 86 -3.46 13.03 5.78
C LEU A 86 -4.57 12.36 6.61
N LEU A 87 -4.28 11.16 7.11
CA LEU A 87 -5.12 10.47 8.08
C LEU A 87 -4.67 10.84 9.49
N SER A 88 -5.65 11.01 10.38
CA SER A 88 -5.37 11.02 11.82
C SER A 88 -5.01 9.61 12.32
N ASN A 89 -4.53 9.53 13.56
CA ASN A 89 -4.30 8.26 14.24
C ASN A 89 -5.55 7.36 14.29
N GLU A 90 -6.72 7.93 14.58
CA GLU A 90 -7.99 7.22 14.68
C GLU A 90 -8.39 6.64 13.33
N GLU A 91 -8.28 7.44 12.27
CA GLU A 91 -8.61 7.02 10.91
C GLU A 91 -7.67 5.92 10.42
N ALA A 92 -6.37 6.09 10.65
CA ALA A 92 -5.37 5.09 10.29
C ALA A 92 -5.59 3.76 11.03
N SER A 93 -6.06 3.81 12.28
CA SER A 93 -6.40 2.61 13.06
C SER A 93 -7.62 1.86 12.52
N GLY A 94 -8.50 2.55 11.79
CA GLY A 94 -9.70 1.99 11.15
C GLY A 94 -9.46 1.41 9.76
N VAL A 95 -8.32 1.69 9.12
CA VAL A 95 -7.95 1.12 7.81
C VAL A 95 -7.84 -0.40 7.91
N ARG A 96 -8.41 -1.11 6.94
CA ARG A 96 -8.29 -2.58 6.85
C ARG A 96 -7.15 -2.98 5.93
N TYR A 97 -6.55 -4.12 6.17
CA TYR A 97 -5.69 -4.79 5.19
C TYR A 97 -6.51 -5.29 3.99
N ILE A 98 -5.84 -5.50 2.85
CA ILE A 98 -6.43 -6.24 1.72
C ILE A 98 -6.96 -7.61 2.17
N ASP A 99 -7.99 -8.11 1.48
CA ASP A 99 -8.54 -9.43 1.76
C ASP A 99 -7.60 -10.51 1.23
N TYR A 100 -6.68 -10.91 2.10
CA TYR A 100 -5.65 -11.88 1.78
C TYR A 100 -5.37 -12.72 3.01
N SER A 101 -5.30 -14.04 2.82
CA SER A 101 -5.24 -15.03 3.90
C SER A 101 -4.20 -14.70 4.98
N TYR A 102 -3.02 -14.23 4.58
CA TYR A 102 -1.98 -13.79 5.51
C TYR A 102 -2.43 -12.69 6.48
N TRP A 103 -3.09 -11.64 5.98
CA TRP A 103 -3.53 -10.52 6.82
C TRP A 103 -4.73 -10.87 7.68
N ILE A 104 -5.62 -11.73 7.17
CA ILE A 104 -6.74 -12.30 7.92
C ILE A 104 -6.18 -13.08 9.12
N GLU A 105 -5.23 -13.99 8.89
CA GLU A 105 -4.61 -14.80 9.96
C GLU A 105 -3.86 -13.93 10.98
N LEU A 106 -3.04 -12.99 10.51
CA LEU A 106 -2.25 -12.11 11.36
C LEU A 106 -3.13 -11.27 12.29
N SER A 107 -4.27 -10.79 11.79
CA SER A 107 -5.21 -9.95 12.55
C SER A 107 -6.27 -10.74 13.33
N GLY A 108 -6.33 -12.07 13.20
CA GLY A 108 -7.38 -12.87 13.81
C GLY A 108 -8.76 -12.62 13.18
N GLY A 109 -8.79 -12.37 11.87
CA GLY A 109 -10.01 -12.19 11.08
C GLY A 109 -10.48 -10.75 10.92
N SER A 110 -10.04 -9.81 11.78
CA SER A 110 -10.57 -8.44 11.74
C SER A 110 -10.06 -7.60 10.57
N ARG A 111 -8.92 -8.00 9.99
CA ARG A 111 -8.13 -7.25 9.01
C ARG A 111 -7.66 -5.88 9.52
N ARG A 112 -7.71 -5.62 10.82
CA ARG A 112 -7.27 -4.34 11.40
C ARG A 112 -5.82 -4.39 11.86
N PRO A 113 -5.05 -3.31 11.66
CA PRO A 113 -3.64 -3.27 12.06
C PRO A 113 -3.44 -3.24 13.57
N THR A 114 -4.39 -2.68 14.32
CA THR A 114 -4.35 -2.68 15.79
C THR A 114 -4.48 -4.08 16.37
N ASP A 115 -5.30 -4.95 15.77
CA ASP A 115 -5.46 -6.33 16.23
C ASP A 115 -4.27 -7.20 15.80
N ALA A 116 -3.75 -6.99 14.58
CA ALA A 116 -2.49 -7.60 14.16
C ALA A 116 -1.34 -7.22 15.10
N ALA A 117 -1.20 -5.94 15.47
CA ALA A 117 -0.17 -5.49 16.39
C ALA A 117 -0.31 -6.12 17.79
N LYS A 118 -1.53 -6.29 18.32
CA LYS A 118 -1.75 -7.01 19.59
C LYS A 118 -1.27 -8.45 19.50
N ARG A 119 -1.61 -9.15 18.40
CA ARG A 119 -1.24 -10.56 18.19
C ARG A 119 0.26 -10.74 18.00
N ILE A 120 0.91 -9.85 17.24
CA ILE A 120 2.38 -9.81 17.10
C ILE A 120 3.05 -9.62 18.47
N ARG A 121 2.57 -8.68 19.29
CA ARG A 121 3.11 -8.46 20.65
C ARG A 121 2.92 -9.67 21.57
N ALA A 122 1.88 -10.47 21.35
CA ALA A 122 1.66 -11.74 22.04
C ALA A 122 2.52 -12.90 21.49
N GLY A 123 3.41 -12.64 20.51
CA GLY A 123 4.30 -13.63 19.93
C GLY A 123 3.68 -14.47 18.80
N LEU A 124 2.44 -14.18 18.38
CA LEU A 124 1.77 -14.93 17.34
C LEU A 124 2.40 -14.65 15.96
N ARG A 125 2.66 -15.71 15.20
CA ARG A 125 3.15 -15.66 13.82
C ARG A 125 2.11 -16.24 12.88
N ALA A 126 1.68 -15.45 11.90
CA ALA A 126 0.74 -15.92 10.88
C ALA A 126 1.45 -16.90 9.93
N PHE A 127 0.96 -18.13 9.84
CA PHE A 127 1.54 -19.19 9.02
C PHE A 127 3.06 -19.41 9.24
N GLU A 128 3.51 -19.30 10.50
CA GLU A 128 4.93 -19.39 10.89
C GLU A 128 5.85 -18.34 10.23
N VAL A 129 5.29 -17.33 9.57
CA VAL A 129 6.07 -16.25 8.98
C VAL A 129 6.65 -15.37 10.08
N PRO A 130 7.96 -15.05 10.04
CA PRO A 130 8.59 -14.22 11.06
C PRO A 130 8.03 -12.77 11.12
N ASN A 131 7.95 -12.19 12.32
CA ASN A 131 7.40 -10.85 12.58
C ASN A 131 8.45 -9.73 12.57
N GLU A 132 9.73 -10.09 12.50
CA GLU A 132 10.90 -9.22 12.60
C GLU A 132 10.83 -8.05 11.59
N PRO A 133 10.38 -8.23 10.32
CA PRO A 133 10.22 -7.10 9.41
C PRO A 133 9.25 -6.01 9.90
N PHE A 134 8.22 -6.38 10.68
CA PHE A 134 7.31 -5.39 11.26
C PHE A 134 7.94 -4.65 12.44
N LEU A 135 8.73 -5.36 13.26
CA LEU A 135 9.43 -4.79 14.41
C LEU A 135 10.53 -3.83 13.97
N GLU A 136 11.37 -4.24 13.01
CA GLU A 136 12.40 -3.39 12.42
C GLU A 136 11.79 -2.11 11.81
N ALA A 137 10.66 -2.23 11.12
CA ALA A 137 9.95 -1.08 10.57
C ALA A 137 9.34 -0.19 11.67
N ALA A 138 8.82 -0.78 12.74
CA ALA A 138 8.29 -0.03 13.88
C ALA A 138 9.40 0.78 14.59
N ASP A 139 10.62 0.23 14.68
CA ASP A 139 11.77 0.89 15.28
C ASP A 139 12.36 2.03 14.42
N ALA A 140 12.30 1.91 13.09
CA ALA A 140 12.79 2.95 12.18
C ALA A 140 11.99 4.27 12.26
N ARG A 141 10.71 4.21 12.65
CA ARG A 141 9.81 5.33 13.00
C ARG A 141 9.57 6.45 11.97
N SER A 142 10.26 6.50 10.83
CA SER A 142 10.14 7.61 9.88
C SER A 142 10.62 7.25 8.46
N GLY A 143 10.42 8.17 7.51
CA GLY A 143 10.92 8.04 6.13
C GLY A 143 10.09 7.11 5.24
N PHE A 144 8.90 6.71 5.70
CA PHE A 144 8.03 5.84 4.94
C PHE A 144 7.41 6.54 3.73
N PRO A 145 7.35 5.89 2.56
CA PRO A 145 6.49 6.33 1.48
C PRO A 145 5.03 6.38 1.95
N PRO A 146 4.21 7.27 1.36
CA PRO A 146 2.79 7.34 1.64
C PRO A 146 2.11 5.97 1.58
N LEU A 147 1.06 5.78 2.39
CA LEU A 147 0.18 4.63 2.22
C LEU A 147 -0.66 4.78 0.95
N ILE A 148 -1.03 3.68 0.32
CA ILE A 148 -2.00 3.69 -0.77
C ILE A 148 -3.26 3.01 -0.27
N LEU A 149 -4.32 3.79 -0.14
CA LEU A 149 -5.60 3.38 0.42
C LEU A 149 -6.67 3.43 -0.66
N VAL A 150 -7.61 2.49 -0.63
CA VAL A 150 -8.73 2.46 -1.58
C VAL A 150 -10.04 2.11 -0.89
N GLY A 151 -11.15 2.62 -1.40
CA GLY A 151 -12.48 2.31 -0.88
C GLY A 151 -13.58 2.74 -1.83
N GLU A 152 -14.81 2.27 -1.60
CA GLU A 152 -15.99 2.85 -2.26
C GLU A 152 -16.24 4.27 -1.74
N ARG A 153 -16.00 4.46 -0.44
CA ARG A 153 -16.13 5.72 0.28
C ARG A 153 -14.87 5.96 1.11
N ARG A 154 -14.66 7.22 1.51
CA ARG A 154 -13.46 7.66 2.25
C ARG A 154 -13.43 7.23 3.72
N ASP A 155 -14.56 6.81 4.26
CA ASP A 155 -14.71 6.31 5.64
C ASP A 155 -14.51 4.79 5.74
N GLU A 156 -14.39 4.09 4.61
CA GLU A 156 -14.25 2.64 4.54
C GLU A 156 -13.08 2.26 3.63
N LEU A 157 -11.86 2.39 4.17
CA LEU A 157 -10.62 2.24 3.42
C LEU A 157 -9.91 0.91 3.67
N VAL A 158 -9.33 0.37 2.60
CA VAL A 158 -8.44 -0.79 2.57
C VAL A 158 -7.05 -0.36 2.10
N CYS A 159 -6.01 -0.86 2.74
CA CYS A 159 -4.61 -0.59 2.41
C CYS A 159 -4.16 -1.42 1.21
N LEU A 160 -4.23 -0.85 0.00
CA LEU A 160 -3.73 -1.45 -1.24
C LEU A 160 -2.21 -1.66 -1.19
N GLU A 161 -1.46 -0.66 -0.74
CA GLU A 161 0.00 -0.74 -0.55
C GLU A 161 0.41 -0.06 0.75
N GLY A 162 1.44 -0.61 1.39
CA GLY A 162 1.92 -0.16 2.69
C GLY A 162 1.42 -0.98 3.87
N ASN A 163 0.87 -2.18 3.68
CA ASN A 163 0.37 -3.05 4.77
C ASN A 163 1.43 -3.27 5.88
N LEU A 164 2.71 -3.47 5.52
CA LEU A 164 3.82 -3.55 6.49
C LEU A 164 3.97 -2.26 7.31
N ARG A 165 3.90 -1.10 6.65
CA ARG A 165 4.06 0.22 7.29
C ARG A 165 2.86 0.53 8.18
N LEU A 166 1.66 0.15 7.75
CA LEU A 166 0.45 0.24 8.55
C LEU A 166 0.55 -0.62 9.84
N THR A 167 1.08 -1.85 9.73
CA THR A 167 1.37 -2.68 10.92
C THR A 167 2.43 -2.05 11.82
N ALA A 168 3.50 -1.51 11.23
CA ALA A 168 4.56 -0.84 11.96
C ALA A 168 4.04 0.37 12.75
N TYR A 169 3.16 1.19 12.17
CA TYR A 169 2.48 2.28 12.89
C TYR A 169 1.65 1.76 14.06
N ALA A 170 0.89 0.66 13.89
CA ALA A 170 0.14 0.07 14.99
C ALA A 170 1.04 -0.51 16.12
N LEU A 171 2.25 -0.97 15.78
CA LEU A 171 3.25 -1.46 16.73
C LEU A 171 3.97 -0.32 17.46
N ALA A 172 4.35 0.75 16.76
CA ALA A 172 5.10 1.87 17.32
C ALA A 172 4.21 2.94 17.98
N GLY A 173 2.91 2.92 17.69
CA GLY A 173 1.98 4.03 17.93
C GLY A 173 1.80 4.86 16.66
N PHE A 174 0.55 5.11 16.27
CA PHE A 174 0.25 5.87 15.07
C PHE A 174 0.73 7.33 15.22
N PRO A 175 1.42 7.90 14.22
CA PRO A 175 1.74 9.32 14.22
C PRO A 175 0.46 10.16 14.05
N ALA A 176 0.55 11.44 14.39
CA ALA A 176 -0.58 12.36 14.33
C ALA A 176 -1.17 12.49 12.92
N ASP A 177 -0.30 12.59 11.92
CA ASP A 177 -0.64 12.72 10.50
C ASP A 177 0.10 11.63 9.70
N ILE A 178 -0.65 10.82 8.95
CA ILE A 178 -0.10 9.84 7.99
C ILE A 178 -0.44 10.26 6.57
N GLU A 179 0.58 10.53 5.76
CA GLU A 179 0.38 10.83 4.34
C GLU A 179 -0.05 9.58 3.56
N CYS A 180 -1.04 9.77 2.69
CA CYS A 180 -1.56 8.72 1.85
C CYS A 180 -2.07 9.24 0.50
N LEU A 181 -2.14 8.31 -0.44
CA LEU A 181 -2.98 8.40 -1.64
C LEU A 181 -4.28 7.65 -1.36
N VAL A 182 -5.42 8.27 -1.65
CA VAL A 182 -6.73 7.64 -1.48
C VAL A 182 -7.45 7.55 -2.81
N GLY A 183 -7.68 6.31 -3.26
CA GLY A 183 -8.43 5.99 -4.46
C GLY A 183 -9.87 5.63 -4.14
N THR A 184 -10.83 6.29 -4.78
CA THR A 184 -12.25 5.99 -4.62
C THR A 184 -12.92 5.64 -5.93
N ALA A 185 -13.73 4.58 -5.93
CA ALA A 185 -14.57 4.20 -7.06
C ALA A 185 -15.83 3.46 -6.57
N PRO A 186 -17.02 3.64 -7.18
CA PRO A 186 -18.25 2.99 -6.74
C PRO A 186 -18.15 1.46 -6.64
N ALA A 187 -17.44 0.82 -7.57
CA ALA A 187 -17.28 -0.64 -7.58
C ALA A 187 -16.13 -1.16 -6.70
N MET A 188 -15.37 -0.29 -6.03
CA MET A 188 -14.18 -0.66 -5.25
C MET A 188 -14.50 -1.64 -4.12
N ARG A 189 -15.72 -1.58 -3.57
CA ARG A 189 -16.17 -2.50 -2.52
C ARG A 189 -16.17 -3.97 -2.94
N ARG A 190 -16.22 -4.29 -4.25
CA ARG A 190 -16.12 -5.68 -4.73
C ARG A 190 -14.69 -6.22 -4.64
N TRP A 191 -13.71 -5.37 -4.90
CA TRP A 191 -12.29 -5.69 -4.78
C TRP A 191 -11.81 -5.68 -3.32
N ALA A 192 -12.32 -4.74 -2.52
CA ALA A 192 -11.89 -4.51 -1.14
C ALA A 192 -12.46 -5.51 -0.11
N ARG A 193 -13.35 -6.41 -0.53
CA ARG A 193 -14.06 -7.36 0.33
C ARG A 193 -13.20 -8.55 0.64
#